data_AF-A0A971EKT6-F1
#
_entry.id   AF-A0A971EKT6-F1
#
_cell.length_a   1.000
_cell.length_b   1.000
_cell.length_c   1.000
_cell.angle_alpha   90.00
_cell.angle_beta   90.00
_cell.angle_gamma   90.00
#
_symmetry.space_group_name_H-M   'P 1'
#
loop_
_entity.id
_entity.type
_entity.pdbx_description
1 polymer ?
#
loop_
_entity_poly.entity_id
_entity_poly.type
_entity_poly.pdbx_seq_one_letter_code
_entity_poly.pdbx_strand_id
1 'polypeptide(L)'
;VYETEPATAVVEIVEEMASPESMVPEGTTCPGKPGYEPWEDEATEAGGPPLPGAEEPYITPESKETPVSEELPSKPEWPAGSVEDMLVQPMPEDGSAPEFVTPVLNASVPEAGTVETVRDKENEDLEPGDTERKEEAKTAEDAEEDTVVGPGESRPETAPAQPGEEAVYLGIEKAFAAKFKGDYEKAAREFEHVWQLTDDPELVYLVGMEVVMLYREMGQYDEALRVLTLLSTSDLVHPARLVEVLREMEHLLTTRRLLHEIGLPDLPAARVPRLIRLKVMQALNDTINNFGEGS
;
A
#
# COMPACT_ATOMS: atom_id res chain seq x y z
N VAL A 1 29.22 43.27 13.31
CA VAL A 1 28.01 43.34 14.15
C VAL A 1 26.84 43.61 13.23
N TYR A 2 26.27 42.53 12.71
CA TYR A 2 24.96 42.50 12.06
C TYR A 2 24.27 41.31 12.73
N GLU A 3 23.36 41.62 13.63
CA GLU A 3 22.51 40.64 14.31
C GLU A 3 21.43 40.22 13.32
N THR A 4 21.47 38.96 12.89
CA THR A 4 20.37 38.34 12.14
C THR A 4 19.56 37.50 13.11
N GLU A 5 18.36 37.98 13.42
CA GLU A 5 17.33 37.28 14.17
C GLU A 5 16.87 36.02 13.41
N PRO A 6 16.62 34.88 14.09
CA PRO A 6 16.02 33.72 13.44
C PRO A 6 14.51 33.94 13.26
N ALA A 7 14.09 33.92 11.99
CA ALA A 7 12.71 33.92 11.55
C ALA A 7 11.93 32.76 12.21
N THR A 8 11.10 33.12 13.19
CA THR A 8 10.11 32.25 13.81
C THR A 8 8.76 32.66 13.26
N ALA A 9 8.33 32.11 12.12
CA ALA A 9 6.96 32.23 11.63
C ALA A 9 6.78 31.43 10.32
N VAL A 10 6.34 30.17 10.39
CA VAL A 10 5.39 29.57 9.43
C VAL A 10 4.74 28.34 10.09
N VAL A 11 3.79 28.56 11.01
CA VAL A 11 2.76 27.54 11.36
C VAL A 11 1.47 28.31 11.55
N GLU A 12 0.87 28.79 10.46
CA GLU A 12 -0.47 29.40 10.51
C GLU A 12 -1.09 29.54 9.10
N ILE A 13 -1.23 28.45 8.32
CA ILE A 13 -2.12 28.44 7.16
C ILE A 13 -2.67 27.02 6.91
N VAL A 14 -3.64 26.55 7.71
CA VAL A 14 -4.73 25.66 7.28
C VAL A 14 -5.89 25.78 8.30
N GLU A 15 -6.51 26.95 8.40
CA GLU A 15 -7.74 27.12 9.20
C GLU A 15 -8.71 28.06 8.48
N GLU A 16 -9.00 27.82 7.20
CA GLU A 16 -10.04 28.55 6.50
C GLU A 16 -10.45 27.78 5.24
N MET A 17 -11.36 26.78 5.35
CA MET A 17 -12.28 26.31 4.29
C MET A 17 -13.28 25.25 4.81
N ALA A 18 -13.81 25.40 6.02
CA ALA A 18 -14.95 24.63 6.50
C ALA A 18 -16.18 25.53 6.64
N SER A 19 -16.92 25.71 5.53
CA SER A 19 -18.27 26.27 5.55
C SER A 19 -19.19 25.36 4.76
N PRO A 20 -19.86 24.38 5.40
CA PRO A 20 -20.90 23.60 4.74
C PRO A 20 -22.22 24.37 4.79
N GLU A 21 -22.56 25.07 3.70
CA GLU A 21 -23.95 25.47 3.47
C GLU A 21 -24.79 24.21 3.26
N SER A 22 -25.77 24.08 4.14
CA SER A 22 -26.83 23.09 4.11
C SER A 22 -27.66 23.21 2.83
N MET A 23 -27.58 22.21 1.96
CA MET A 23 -28.63 21.95 0.98
C MET A 23 -29.10 20.50 1.15
N VAL A 24 -30.27 20.37 1.76
CA VAL A 24 -31.05 19.13 1.85
C VAL A 24 -31.90 19.06 0.57
N PRO A 25 -31.68 18.10 -0.35
CA PRO A 25 -32.71 17.75 -1.31
C PRO A 25 -33.68 16.75 -0.67
N GLU A 26 -34.90 17.23 -0.44
CA GLU A 26 -36.05 16.39 -0.15
C GLU A 26 -36.40 15.52 -1.37
N GLY A 27 -36.66 14.24 -1.12
CA GLY A 27 -37.59 13.45 -1.93
C GLY A 27 -36.96 12.67 -3.10
N THR A 28 -36.65 11.40 -2.87
CA THR A 28 -36.82 10.39 -3.93
C THR A 28 -37.32 9.09 -3.33
N THR A 29 -38.60 8.84 -3.54
CA THR A 29 -39.31 7.59 -3.29
C THR A 29 -38.77 6.51 -4.23
N CYS A 30 -38.18 5.45 -3.68
CA CYS A 30 -37.84 4.23 -4.42
C CYS A 30 -39.02 3.24 -4.36
N PRO A 31 -39.72 2.97 -5.48
CA PRO A 31 -40.67 1.86 -5.55
C PRO A 31 -39.91 0.53 -5.67
N GLY A 32 -40.31 -0.42 -4.83
CA GLY A 32 -39.69 -1.75 -4.74
C GLY A 32 -39.80 -2.58 -6.02
N LYS A 33 -38.82 -3.47 -6.19
CA LYS A 33 -38.91 -4.64 -7.07
C LYS A 33 -38.98 -5.91 -6.21
N PRO A 34 -40.06 -6.72 -6.33
CA PRO A 34 -40.06 -8.11 -5.94
C PRO A 34 -39.66 -8.98 -7.14
N GLY A 35 -38.88 -10.03 -6.92
CA GLY A 35 -38.56 -11.00 -7.97
C GLY A 35 -37.35 -11.85 -7.62
N TYR A 36 -37.52 -12.74 -6.64
CA TYR A 36 -36.59 -13.86 -6.43
C TYR A 36 -37.22 -15.07 -7.10
N GLU A 37 -36.70 -15.48 -8.24
CA GLU A 37 -37.10 -16.72 -8.90
C GLU A 37 -36.28 -17.89 -8.33
N PRO A 38 -36.95 -18.96 -7.84
CA PRO A 38 -36.29 -20.17 -7.37
C PRO A 38 -35.86 -21.02 -8.57
N TRP A 39 -34.57 -21.34 -8.67
CA TRP A 39 -34.09 -22.35 -9.61
C TRP A 39 -34.34 -23.73 -8.98
N GLU A 40 -35.11 -24.54 -9.71
CA GLU A 40 -35.49 -25.89 -9.33
C GLU A 40 -34.33 -26.87 -9.50
N ASP A 41 -34.33 -27.85 -8.60
CA ASP A 41 -33.48 -29.02 -8.57
C ASP A 41 -33.60 -29.86 -9.84
N GLU A 42 -32.47 -30.21 -10.46
CA GLU A 42 -32.41 -31.38 -11.33
C GLU A 42 -31.25 -32.29 -10.90
N ALA A 43 -31.63 -33.29 -10.11
CA ALA A 43 -30.81 -34.43 -9.77
C ALA A 43 -30.45 -35.20 -11.04
N THR A 44 -29.17 -35.47 -11.25
CA THR A 44 -28.75 -36.56 -12.13
C THR A 44 -27.71 -37.45 -11.46
N GLU A 45 -28.06 -38.71 -11.51
CA GLU A 45 -27.49 -39.90 -10.91
C GLU A 45 -26.22 -40.36 -11.66
N ALA A 46 -25.36 -41.04 -10.91
CA ALA A 46 -24.49 -42.14 -11.34
C ALA A 46 -23.27 -41.87 -12.26
N GLY A 47 -22.09 -42.27 -11.77
CA GLY A 47 -20.94 -42.57 -12.63
C GLY A 47 -19.58 -42.60 -11.94
N GLY A 48 -19.32 -43.62 -11.12
CA GLY A 48 -17.97 -43.93 -10.61
C GLY A 48 -16.97 -44.37 -11.71
N PRO A 49 -15.69 -44.55 -11.37
CA PRO A 49 -14.54 -44.06 -12.15
C PRO A 49 -13.88 -45.13 -13.03
N PRO A 50 -12.92 -44.70 -13.88
CA PRO A 50 -11.68 -45.47 -14.00
C PRO A 50 -10.43 -44.61 -13.77
N LEU A 51 -9.56 -45.11 -12.89
CA LEU A 51 -8.16 -44.69 -12.76
C LEU A 51 -7.35 -45.22 -13.96
N PRO A 52 -6.51 -44.37 -14.55
CA PRO A 52 -5.18 -44.80 -14.98
C PRO A 52 -4.14 -43.81 -14.43
N GLY A 53 -3.06 -44.22 -13.76
CA GLY A 53 -2.15 -45.25 -14.23
C GLY A 53 -1.23 -44.67 -15.31
N ALA A 54 -0.33 -43.75 -14.94
CA ALA A 54 0.77 -43.33 -15.79
C ALA A 54 1.96 -42.94 -14.91
N GLU A 55 2.83 -43.94 -14.73
CA GLU A 55 4.22 -43.80 -14.33
C GLU A 55 4.93 -42.98 -15.41
N GLU A 56 5.64 -41.91 -15.04
CA GLU A 56 6.67 -41.35 -15.90
C GLU A 56 7.94 -40.98 -15.11
N PRO A 57 9.11 -41.12 -15.78
CA PRO A 57 10.36 -41.50 -15.14
C PRO A 57 11.16 -40.33 -14.56
N TYR A 58 11.87 -40.65 -13.47
CA TYR A 58 12.95 -39.84 -12.91
C TYR A 58 14.01 -39.55 -13.98
N ILE A 59 14.14 -38.28 -14.35
CA ILE A 59 15.30 -37.76 -15.07
C ILE A 59 16.14 -36.98 -14.06
N THR A 60 17.27 -37.55 -13.70
CA THR A 60 18.36 -36.90 -12.95
C THR A 60 19.31 -36.26 -13.97
N PRO A 61 19.46 -34.94 -14.02
CA PRO A 61 20.61 -34.32 -14.68
C PRO A 61 21.73 -34.05 -13.66
N GLU A 62 22.72 -34.92 -13.79
CA GLU A 62 24.17 -34.77 -13.61
C GLU A 62 24.70 -33.35 -13.36
N SER A 63 25.34 -33.18 -12.20
CA SER A 63 26.16 -32.04 -11.81
C SER A 63 27.32 -31.83 -12.79
N LYS A 64 27.40 -30.62 -13.37
CA LYS A 64 28.64 -30.08 -13.92
C LYS A 64 29.03 -28.83 -13.14
N GLU A 65 30.04 -29.02 -12.30
CA GLU A 65 30.80 -27.95 -11.67
C GLU A 65 31.68 -27.28 -12.73
N THR A 66 31.58 -25.96 -12.86
CA THR A 66 32.65 -25.11 -13.38
C THR A 66 32.72 -23.85 -12.53
N PRO A 67 33.90 -23.51 -11.95
CA PRO A 67 34.09 -22.26 -11.25
C PRO A 67 34.31 -21.14 -12.28
N VAL A 68 33.35 -20.25 -12.42
CA VAL A 68 33.53 -18.97 -13.11
C VAL A 68 33.77 -17.91 -12.06
N SER A 69 34.96 -17.32 -12.13
CA SER A 69 35.46 -16.27 -11.27
C SER A 69 34.52 -15.07 -11.17
N GLU A 70 34.42 -14.55 -9.95
CA GLU A 70 33.97 -13.21 -9.60
C GLU A 70 34.62 -12.14 -10.48
N GLU A 71 33.83 -11.46 -11.29
CA GLU A 71 34.02 -10.05 -11.58
C GLU A 71 32.75 -9.32 -11.11
N LEU A 72 32.84 -8.76 -9.91
CA LEU A 72 31.83 -7.86 -9.35
C LEU A 72 31.70 -6.65 -10.28
N PRO A 73 30.49 -6.32 -10.79
CA PRO A 73 30.27 -5.05 -11.46
C PRO A 73 30.47 -3.93 -10.45
N SER A 74 31.37 -3.02 -10.82
CA SER A 74 31.69 -1.78 -10.11
C SER A 74 30.41 -1.09 -9.65
N LYS A 75 30.29 -0.96 -8.33
CA LYS A 75 29.30 -0.14 -7.64
C LYS A 75 29.22 1.22 -8.33
N PRO A 76 28.03 1.71 -8.75
CA PRO A 76 27.91 3.06 -9.26
C PRO A 76 28.31 4.03 -8.14
N GLU A 77 29.37 4.80 -8.39
CA GLU A 77 29.76 5.95 -7.58
C GLU A 77 28.65 6.99 -7.70
N TRP A 78 27.77 7.02 -6.70
CA TRP A 78 26.98 8.20 -6.43
C TRP A 78 27.95 9.34 -6.11
N PRO A 79 27.75 10.57 -6.63
CA PRO A 79 28.59 11.69 -6.29
C PRO A 79 28.55 11.85 -4.77
N ALA A 80 29.70 11.59 -4.13
CA ALA A 80 29.94 11.94 -2.75
C ALA A 80 29.79 13.46 -2.66
N GLY A 81 28.59 13.91 -2.27
CA GLY A 81 28.38 15.26 -1.82
C GLY A 81 29.37 15.54 -0.71
N SER A 82 30.29 16.45 -1.00
CA SER A 82 31.26 17.02 -0.07
C SER A 82 30.59 17.42 1.25
N VAL A 83 30.82 16.64 2.30
CA VAL A 83 30.40 16.95 3.69
C VAL A 83 31.49 17.72 4.45
N GLU A 84 32.48 18.29 3.76
CA GLU A 84 33.44 19.21 4.34
C GLU A 84 32.86 20.62 4.45
N ASP A 85 31.91 20.82 5.37
CA ASP A 85 31.79 22.02 6.22
C ASP A 85 30.50 21.93 7.05
N MET A 86 30.53 21.17 8.14
CA MET A 86 29.57 21.36 9.24
C MET A 86 30.29 21.35 10.58
N LEU A 87 30.65 22.57 10.98
CA LEU A 87 30.74 23.09 12.34
C LEU A 87 30.87 22.06 13.47
N VAL A 88 32.09 21.98 14.00
CA VAL A 88 32.34 21.60 15.39
C VAL A 88 31.56 22.58 16.29
N GLN A 89 30.46 22.13 16.89
CA GLN A 89 29.83 22.86 17.98
C GLN A 89 30.72 22.73 19.23
N PRO A 90 31.09 23.83 19.90
CA PRO A 90 31.79 23.75 21.18
C PRO A 90 30.85 23.13 22.21
N MET A 91 31.32 22.06 22.86
CA MET A 91 30.66 21.51 24.03
C MET A 91 30.64 22.57 25.15
N PRO A 92 29.49 22.87 25.77
CA PRO A 92 29.48 23.63 27.01
C PRO A 92 30.06 22.74 28.12
N GLU A 93 31.28 23.05 28.54
CA GLU A 93 31.80 22.64 29.84
C GLU A 93 31.09 23.46 30.92
N ASP A 94 29.95 22.97 31.42
CA ASP A 94 29.52 23.36 32.76
C ASP A 94 28.80 22.20 33.45
N GLY A 95 29.44 21.70 34.50
CA GLY A 95 29.00 20.56 35.31
C GLY A 95 27.85 20.90 36.23
N SER A 96 26.66 21.11 35.66
CA SER A 96 25.42 21.20 36.43
C SER A 96 24.50 20.05 36.05
N ALA A 97 24.42 19.05 36.92
CA ALA A 97 23.49 17.94 36.79
C ALA A 97 22.06 18.48 36.75
N PRO A 98 21.22 18.10 35.76
CA PRO A 98 19.82 18.43 35.82
C PRO A 98 19.18 17.63 36.96
N GLU A 99 18.67 18.34 37.96
CA GLU A 99 17.81 17.76 38.98
C GLU A 99 16.60 17.13 38.28
N PHE A 100 16.50 15.81 38.40
CA PHE A 100 15.41 15.02 37.88
C PHE A 100 14.17 15.30 38.74
N VAL A 101 13.41 16.33 38.38
CA VAL A 101 12.10 16.61 38.98
C VAL A 101 11.13 15.57 38.45
N THR A 102 10.91 14.52 39.24
CA THR A 102 9.82 13.57 38.99
C THR A 102 8.48 14.32 39.09
N PRO A 103 7.61 14.29 38.06
CA PRO A 103 6.26 14.78 38.22
C PRO A 103 5.51 13.83 39.16
N VAL A 104 5.15 14.35 40.34
CA VAL A 104 4.14 13.78 41.22
C VAL A 104 2.79 13.90 40.50
N LEU A 105 2.41 12.89 39.73
CA LEU A 105 1.04 12.72 39.27
C LEU A 105 0.24 12.00 40.35
N ASN A 106 -0.29 12.82 41.24
CA ASN A 106 -1.36 12.52 42.17
C ASN A 106 -2.69 12.70 41.42
N ALA A 107 -3.34 11.61 41.01
CA ALA A 107 -4.75 11.65 40.60
C ALA A 107 -5.41 10.26 40.77
N SER A 108 -6.10 10.15 41.91
CA SER A 108 -7.32 9.39 42.21
C SER A 108 -7.77 8.32 41.22
N VAL A 109 -7.66 7.07 41.70
CA VAL A 109 -8.45 5.92 41.30
C VAL A 109 -9.89 6.09 41.83
N PRO A 110 -10.94 6.11 41.01
CA PRO A 110 -12.28 5.82 41.48
C PRO A 110 -12.53 4.30 41.56
N GLU A 111 -13.07 3.92 42.71
CA GLU A 111 -13.51 2.60 43.13
C GLU A 111 -14.46 1.89 42.15
N ALA A 112 -14.18 0.59 41.98
CA ALA A 112 -15.13 -0.53 42.05
C ALA A 112 -16.57 -0.31 41.57
N GLY A 113 -16.82 -0.63 40.29
CA GLY A 113 -18.11 -1.09 39.81
C GLY A 113 -18.08 -2.59 39.52
N THR A 114 -18.57 -3.39 40.46
CA THR A 114 -18.89 -4.81 40.27
C THR A 114 -19.93 -4.97 39.15
N VAL A 115 -19.54 -5.60 38.04
CA VAL A 115 -20.47 -6.09 37.02
C VAL A 115 -20.50 -7.61 37.08
N GLU A 116 -21.65 -8.15 37.49
CA GLU A 116 -21.98 -9.56 37.41
C GLU A 116 -21.87 -10.04 35.95
N THR A 117 -20.94 -10.94 35.70
CA THR A 117 -20.89 -11.68 34.43
C THR A 117 -21.81 -12.89 34.56
N VAL A 118 -23.03 -12.73 34.06
CA VAL A 118 -23.96 -13.82 33.80
C VAL A 118 -23.33 -14.75 32.78
N ARG A 119 -23.23 -16.01 33.19
CA ARG A 119 -22.70 -17.15 32.45
C ARG A 119 -23.88 -17.84 31.75
N ASP A 120 -24.07 -17.56 30.48
CA ASP A 120 -24.93 -18.34 29.58
C ASP A 120 -24.02 -18.97 28.51
N LYS A 121 -23.82 -20.29 28.58
CA LYS A 121 -24.50 -21.32 27.74
C LYS A 121 -23.98 -21.27 26.30
N GLU A 122 -23.07 -22.18 25.97
CA GLU A 122 -23.41 -23.43 25.27
C GLU A 122 -24.16 -23.15 23.96
N ASN A 123 -23.38 -23.04 22.88
CA ASN A 123 -23.77 -23.31 21.49
C ASN A 123 -22.51 -23.92 20.87
N GLU A 124 -22.42 -25.24 20.84
CA GLU A 124 -22.90 -26.12 19.77
C GLU A 124 -22.06 -26.00 18.49
N ASP A 125 -21.29 -27.07 18.30
CA ASP A 125 -20.74 -27.62 17.08
C ASP A 125 -21.14 -26.94 15.77
N LEU A 126 -20.15 -26.30 15.14
CA LEU A 126 -20.20 -26.02 13.71
C LEU A 126 -19.09 -26.83 13.05
N GLU A 127 -19.52 -27.82 12.28
CA GLU A 127 -18.69 -28.68 11.46
C GLU A 127 -17.89 -27.87 10.40
N PRO A 128 -16.68 -28.32 10.04
CA PRO A 128 -15.89 -27.70 8.99
C PRO A 128 -16.46 -28.06 7.61
N GLY A 129 -17.08 -27.08 6.94
CA GLY A 129 -17.46 -27.18 5.55
C GLY A 129 -16.25 -27.08 4.61
N ASP A 130 -16.02 -28.15 3.86
CA ASP A 130 -15.05 -28.25 2.77
C ASP A 130 -15.24 -27.12 1.75
N THR A 131 -14.20 -26.30 1.57
CA THR A 131 -14.12 -25.30 0.50
C THR A 131 -13.32 -25.88 -0.66
N GLU A 132 -13.99 -26.67 -1.48
CA GLU A 132 -13.46 -27.10 -2.77
C GLU A 132 -13.34 -25.90 -3.72
N ARG A 133 -12.09 -25.48 -3.92
CA ARG A 133 -11.66 -24.50 -4.91
C ARG A 133 -11.70 -25.16 -6.30
N LYS A 134 -12.79 -24.91 -7.03
CA LYS A 134 -12.91 -25.29 -8.44
C LYS A 134 -12.02 -24.37 -9.31
N GLU A 135 -10.95 -24.95 -9.87
CA GLU A 135 -10.24 -24.39 -11.01
C GLU A 135 -11.06 -24.65 -12.27
N GLU A 136 -11.52 -23.59 -12.95
CA GLU A 136 -12.09 -23.70 -14.29
C GLU A 136 -10.99 -23.47 -15.33
N ALA A 137 -10.67 -24.55 -16.03
CA ALA A 137 -9.93 -24.52 -17.28
C ALA A 137 -10.90 -24.70 -18.46
N LYS A 138 -10.84 -23.75 -19.40
CA LYS A 138 -10.70 -23.95 -20.86
C LYS A 138 -11.76 -24.75 -21.64
N THR A 139 -12.41 -24.10 -22.61
CA THR A 139 -12.61 -24.51 -24.03
C THR A 139 -13.49 -23.43 -24.72
N ALA A 140 -13.06 -22.71 -25.76
CA ALA A 140 -12.72 -23.04 -27.16
C ALA A 140 -13.95 -23.25 -28.08
N GLU A 141 -13.99 -22.44 -29.15
CA GLU A 141 -14.68 -22.62 -30.45
C GLU A 141 -16.23 -22.52 -30.39
N ASP A 142 -16.98 -21.90 -31.32
CA ASP A 142 -16.79 -21.49 -32.71
C ASP A 142 -17.97 -20.53 -33.06
N ALA A 143 -17.94 -19.95 -34.26
CA ALA A 143 -19.10 -19.56 -35.08
C ALA A 143 -19.49 -18.05 -35.21
N GLU A 144 -19.16 -17.55 -36.42
CA GLU A 144 -20.01 -16.73 -37.32
C GLU A 144 -19.88 -15.19 -37.25
N GLU A 145 -18.89 -14.73 -38.01
CA GLU A 145 -18.99 -13.72 -39.08
C GLU A 145 -20.37 -13.04 -39.27
N ASP A 146 -20.53 -11.82 -38.74
CA ASP A 146 -21.40 -10.81 -39.35
C ASP A 146 -20.70 -9.44 -39.34
N THR A 147 -19.99 -9.16 -40.44
CA THR A 147 -19.34 -7.88 -40.71
C THR A 147 -20.37 -6.79 -40.99
N VAL A 148 -20.86 -6.15 -39.93
CA VAL A 148 -21.49 -4.83 -40.04
C VAL A 148 -20.40 -3.78 -40.27
N VAL A 149 -20.24 -3.38 -41.53
CA VAL A 149 -19.43 -2.24 -41.97
C VAL A 149 -20.06 -0.95 -41.42
N GLY A 150 -19.67 -0.59 -40.20
CA GLY A 150 -19.98 0.70 -39.58
C GLY A 150 -19.17 1.84 -40.20
N PRO A 151 -19.77 3.02 -40.42
CA PRO A 151 -19.15 4.12 -41.14
C PRO A 151 -18.00 4.73 -40.32
N GLY A 152 -16.78 4.46 -40.78
CA GLY A 152 -15.64 5.39 -40.76
C GLY A 152 -15.47 6.21 -39.49
N GLU A 153 -15.22 5.54 -38.36
CA GLU A 153 -14.66 6.20 -37.19
C GLU A 153 -13.19 6.51 -37.53
N SER A 154 -12.98 7.74 -37.96
CA SER A 154 -11.67 8.33 -38.25
C SER A 154 -10.78 8.17 -37.02
N ARG A 155 -9.99 7.09 -37.02
CA ARG A 155 -8.87 6.87 -36.12
C ARG A 155 -8.04 8.17 -36.10
N PRO A 156 -7.99 8.91 -34.99
CA PRO A 156 -7.19 10.11 -34.93
C PRO A 156 -5.74 9.70 -35.21
N GLU A 157 -5.22 10.19 -36.32
CA GLU A 157 -3.83 10.07 -36.72
C GLU A 157 -3.00 10.69 -35.58
N THR A 158 -2.51 9.81 -34.71
CA THR A 158 -1.82 10.16 -33.48
C THR A 158 -0.58 10.95 -33.88
N ALA A 159 -0.55 12.24 -33.52
CA ALA A 159 0.62 13.08 -33.68
C ALA A 159 1.85 12.35 -33.09
N PRO A 160 3.05 12.51 -33.68
CA PRO A 160 4.24 11.82 -33.19
C PRO A 160 4.43 12.16 -31.72
N ALA A 161 4.36 11.11 -30.88
CA ALA A 161 4.54 11.21 -29.43
C ALA A 161 5.87 11.90 -29.13
N GLN A 162 5.88 12.77 -28.11
CA GLN A 162 7.13 13.40 -27.72
C GLN A 162 8.11 12.33 -27.25
N PRO A 163 9.42 12.45 -27.53
CA PRO A 163 10.40 11.42 -27.18
C PRO A 163 10.45 11.10 -25.67
N GLY A 164 9.99 12.02 -24.80
CA GLY A 164 9.82 11.76 -23.37
C GLY A 164 8.63 10.85 -23.04
N GLU A 165 7.52 10.96 -23.76
CA GLU A 165 6.30 10.17 -23.53
C GLU A 165 6.54 8.69 -23.85
N GLU A 166 7.29 8.39 -24.92
CA GLU A 166 7.65 7.01 -25.29
C GLU A 166 8.54 6.36 -24.21
N ALA A 167 9.48 7.11 -23.63
CA ALA A 167 10.35 6.62 -22.56
C ALA A 167 9.55 6.31 -21.28
N VAL A 168 8.60 7.18 -20.91
CA VAL A 168 7.67 6.97 -19.79
C VAL A 168 6.85 5.70 -20.01
N TYR A 169 6.23 5.54 -21.18
CA TYR A 169 5.42 4.36 -21.50
C TYR A 169 6.24 3.07 -21.44
N LEU A 170 7.41 3.03 -22.08
CA LEU A 170 8.27 1.86 -22.09
C LEU A 170 8.79 1.52 -20.67
N GLY A 171 9.04 2.52 -19.83
CA GLY A 171 9.41 2.33 -18.43
C GLY A 171 8.28 1.65 -17.63
N ILE A 172 7.04 2.09 -17.83
CA ILE A 172 5.85 1.49 -17.19
C ILE A 172 5.69 0.03 -17.61
N GLU A 173 5.82 -0.28 -18.90
CA GLU A 173 5.73 -1.67 -19.39
C GLU A 173 6.79 -2.57 -18.76
N LYS A 174 8.04 -2.09 -18.67
CA LYS A 174 9.14 -2.83 -18.02
C LYS A 174 8.88 -3.06 -16.54
N ALA A 175 8.40 -2.04 -15.84
CA ALA A 175 8.11 -2.09 -14.41
C ALA A 175 7.03 -3.14 -14.12
N PHE A 176 5.92 -3.13 -14.85
CA PHE A 176 4.88 -4.15 -14.72
C PHE A 176 5.38 -5.54 -15.12
N ALA A 177 6.14 -5.68 -16.20
CA ALA A 177 6.71 -6.96 -16.60
C ALA A 177 7.64 -7.55 -15.53
N ALA A 178 8.39 -6.72 -14.79
CA ALA A 178 9.18 -7.14 -13.64
C ALA A 178 8.30 -7.53 -12.45
N LYS A 179 7.29 -6.71 -12.12
CA LYS A 179 6.31 -6.99 -11.04
C LYS A 179 5.61 -8.33 -11.24
N PHE A 180 5.15 -8.63 -12.45
CA PHE A 180 4.50 -9.90 -12.79
C PHE A 180 5.41 -11.12 -12.66
N LYS A 181 6.73 -10.95 -12.80
CA LYS A 181 7.72 -12.01 -12.58
C LYS A 181 8.08 -12.19 -11.11
N GLY A 182 7.54 -11.37 -10.21
CA GLY A 182 7.89 -11.35 -8.79
C GLY A 182 9.22 -10.66 -8.49
N ASP A 183 9.82 -9.96 -9.47
CA ASP A 183 11.04 -9.18 -9.28
C ASP A 183 10.67 -7.75 -8.85
N TYR A 184 10.26 -7.64 -7.59
CA TYR A 184 9.76 -6.37 -7.03
C TYR A 184 10.83 -5.29 -6.94
N GLU A 185 12.09 -5.65 -6.72
CA GLU A 185 13.21 -4.69 -6.66
C GLU A 185 13.46 -4.07 -8.04
N LYS A 186 13.47 -4.89 -9.11
CA LYS A 186 13.56 -4.37 -10.47
C LYS A 186 12.34 -3.53 -10.84
N ALA A 187 11.14 -3.97 -10.47
CA ALA A 187 9.92 -3.21 -10.73
C ALA A 187 9.96 -1.82 -10.06
N ALA A 188 10.41 -1.75 -8.80
CA ALA A 188 10.53 -0.50 -8.06
C ALA A 188 11.50 0.47 -8.75
N ARG A 189 12.66 -0.01 -9.20
CA ARG A 189 13.64 0.82 -9.94
C ARG A 189 13.10 1.38 -11.25
N GLU A 190 12.37 0.58 -12.03
CA GLU A 190 11.77 1.04 -13.29
C GLU A 190 10.65 2.06 -13.02
N PHE A 191 9.81 1.84 -12.00
CA PHE A 191 8.80 2.84 -11.62
C PHE A 191 9.42 4.13 -11.06
N GLU A 192 10.47 4.06 -10.23
CA GLU A 192 11.18 5.25 -9.76
C GLU A 192 11.80 6.04 -10.93
N HIS A 193 12.29 5.34 -11.96
CA HIS A 193 12.78 6.00 -13.16
C HIS A 193 11.66 6.73 -13.92
N VAL A 194 10.50 6.07 -14.09
CA VAL A 194 9.30 6.71 -14.67
C VAL A 194 8.89 7.93 -13.85
N TRP A 195 8.92 7.82 -12.53
CA TRP A 195 8.52 8.89 -11.62
C TRP A 195 9.39 10.15 -11.77
N GLN A 196 10.67 9.99 -12.10
CA GLN A 196 11.59 11.10 -12.37
C GLN A 196 11.43 11.73 -13.76
N LEU A 197 10.77 11.04 -14.69
CA LEU A 197 10.60 11.48 -16.08
C LEU A 197 9.26 12.16 -16.36
N THR A 198 8.26 11.93 -15.51
CA THR A 198 6.91 12.45 -15.71
C THR A 198 6.65 13.71 -14.91
N ASP A 199 6.07 14.72 -15.57
CA ASP A 199 5.53 15.93 -14.93
C ASP A 199 4.01 15.87 -14.73
N ASP A 200 3.34 14.82 -15.22
CA ASP A 200 1.89 14.67 -15.10
C ASP A 200 1.48 14.38 -13.63
N PRO A 201 0.69 15.27 -12.98
CA PRO A 201 0.26 15.15 -11.58
C PRO A 201 -0.33 13.79 -11.20
N GLU A 202 -1.25 13.27 -12.03
CA GLU A 202 -1.94 12.02 -11.73
C GLU A 202 -0.98 10.83 -11.90
N LEU A 203 -0.15 10.83 -12.94
CA LEU A 203 0.86 9.78 -13.14
C LEU A 203 1.93 9.78 -12.04
N VAL A 204 2.39 10.96 -11.60
CA VAL A 204 3.30 11.12 -10.45
C VAL A 204 2.71 10.44 -9.21
N TYR A 205 1.44 10.70 -8.91
CA TYR A 205 0.74 10.07 -7.79
C TYR A 205 0.62 8.55 -7.96
N LEU A 206 0.12 8.08 -9.11
CA LEU A 206 -0.12 6.67 -9.37
C LEU A 206 1.18 5.85 -9.31
N VAL A 207 2.24 6.33 -9.97
CA VAL A 207 3.55 5.67 -9.98
C VAL A 207 4.17 5.70 -8.58
N GLY A 208 4.09 6.83 -7.87
CA GLY A 208 4.58 6.93 -6.50
C GLY A 208 3.91 5.92 -5.56
N MET A 209 2.58 5.80 -5.62
CA MET A 209 1.83 4.83 -4.82
C MET A 209 2.15 3.37 -5.19
N GLU A 210 2.41 3.10 -6.47
CA GLU A 210 2.85 1.77 -6.93
C GLU A 210 4.23 1.41 -6.36
N VAL A 211 5.17 2.35 -6.31
CA VAL A 211 6.47 2.19 -5.64
C VAL A 211 6.29 1.90 -4.14
N VAL A 212 5.40 2.63 -3.45
CA VAL A 212 5.06 2.37 -2.03
C VAL A 212 4.58 0.93 -1.85
N MET A 213 3.68 0.44 -2.70
CA MET A 213 3.17 -0.93 -2.62
C MET A 213 4.28 -1.97 -2.81
N LEU A 214 5.20 -1.75 -3.76
CA LEU A 214 6.33 -2.66 -3.98
C LEU A 214 7.27 -2.72 -2.76
N TYR A 215 7.59 -1.56 -2.16
CA TYR A 215 8.39 -1.52 -0.94
C TYR A 215 7.72 -2.25 0.23
N ARG A 216 6.39 -2.15 0.36
CA ARG A 216 5.61 -2.92 1.35
C ARG A 216 5.69 -4.43 1.11
N GLU A 217 5.62 -4.89 -0.14
CA GLU A 217 5.74 -6.31 -0.49
C GLU A 217 7.15 -6.86 -0.21
N MET A 218 8.17 -6.01 -0.23
CA MET A 218 9.54 -6.38 0.14
C MET A 218 9.83 -6.27 1.65
N GLY A 219 8.90 -5.72 2.44
CA GLY A 219 9.11 -5.42 3.86
C GLY A 219 9.97 -4.18 4.13
N GLN A 220 10.26 -3.37 3.10
CA GLN A 220 11.09 -2.17 3.17
C GLN A 220 10.25 -0.95 3.56
N TYR A 221 9.72 -0.94 4.78
CA TYR A 221 8.79 0.10 5.25
C TYR A 221 9.40 1.50 5.31
N ASP A 222 10.70 1.61 5.59
CA ASP A 222 11.38 2.91 5.65
C ASP A 222 11.42 3.59 4.28
N GLU A 223 11.67 2.83 3.21
CA GLU A 223 11.68 3.38 1.86
C GLU A 223 10.27 3.74 1.36
N ALA A 224 9.27 2.94 1.73
CA ALA A 224 7.87 3.29 1.49
C ALA A 224 7.50 4.63 2.16
N LEU A 225 7.93 4.84 3.41
CA LEU A 225 7.70 6.09 4.13
C LEU A 225 8.45 7.28 3.51
N ARG A 226 9.68 7.06 3.01
CA ARG A 226 10.43 8.08 2.27
C ARG A 226 9.68 8.53 1.02
N VAL A 227 9.13 7.60 0.26
CA VAL A 227 8.33 7.88 -0.95
C VAL A 227 7.05 8.65 -0.60
N LEU A 228 6.32 8.24 0.43
CA LEU A 228 5.13 8.97 0.89
C LEU A 228 5.45 10.39 1.37
N THR A 229 6.58 10.57 2.05
CA THR A 229 7.05 11.91 2.46
C THR A 229 7.26 12.79 1.24
N LEU A 230 7.96 12.29 0.21
CA LEU A 230 8.20 13.03 -1.04
C LEU A 230 6.88 13.38 -1.74
N LEU A 231 5.93 12.44 -1.82
CA LEU A 231 4.59 12.70 -2.37
C LEU A 231 3.84 13.77 -1.58
N SER A 232 3.92 13.75 -0.25
CA SER A 232 3.22 14.72 0.60
C SER A 232 3.78 16.15 0.49
N THR A 233 5.06 16.27 0.11
CA THR A 233 5.74 17.56 -0.09
C THR A 233 5.74 18.02 -1.56
N SER A 234 5.22 17.21 -2.48
CA SER A 234 5.25 17.52 -3.91
C SER A 234 4.11 18.45 -4.30
N ASP A 235 4.45 19.58 -4.92
CA ASP A 235 3.47 20.53 -5.47
C ASP A 235 2.68 19.97 -6.65
N LEU A 236 3.13 18.84 -7.22
CA LEU A 236 2.44 18.16 -8.32
C LEU A 236 1.27 17.29 -7.84
N VAL A 237 1.21 16.92 -6.56
CA VAL A 237 0.14 16.03 -6.08
C VAL A 237 -1.10 16.85 -5.72
N HIS A 238 -2.24 16.47 -6.28
CA HIS A 238 -3.50 17.17 -6.02
C HIS A 238 -3.89 17.11 -4.52
N PRO A 239 -4.38 18.20 -3.89
CA PRO A 239 -4.71 18.23 -2.46
C PRO A 239 -5.68 17.13 -2.01
N ALA A 240 -6.63 16.73 -2.87
CA ALA A 240 -7.55 15.62 -2.58
C ALA A 240 -6.83 14.27 -2.38
N ARG A 241 -5.67 14.05 -3.03
CA ARG A 241 -4.83 12.85 -2.86
C ARG A 241 -3.94 12.94 -1.62
N LEU A 242 -3.64 14.13 -1.14
CA LEU A 242 -2.81 14.33 0.06
C LEU A 242 -3.40 13.60 1.28
N VAL A 243 -4.71 13.62 1.44
CA VAL A 243 -5.41 12.90 2.53
C VAL A 243 -5.16 11.39 2.44
N GLU A 244 -5.17 10.82 1.24
CA GLU A 244 -4.87 9.40 1.00
C GLU A 244 -3.40 9.09 1.33
N VAL A 245 -2.47 9.95 0.89
CA VAL A 245 -1.03 9.82 1.16
C VAL A 245 -0.73 9.86 2.68
N LEU A 246 -1.29 10.84 3.39
CA LEU A 246 -1.09 10.99 4.84
C LEU A 246 -1.68 9.81 5.62
N ARG A 247 -2.86 9.32 5.21
CA ARG A 247 -3.48 8.13 5.80
C ARG A 247 -2.63 6.88 5.60
N GLU A 248 -2.09 6.69 4.40
CA GLU A 248 -1.17 5.58 4.11
C GLU A 248 0.14 5.70 4.92
N MET A 249 0.65 6.92 5.09
CA MET A 249 1.84 7.17 5.91
C MET A 249 1.62 6.78 7.37
N GLU A 250 0.48 7.16 7.97
CA GLU A 250 0.12 6.75 9.33
C GLU A 250 -0.06 5.23 9.46
N HIS A 251 -0.67 4.60 8.44
CA HIS A 251 -0.82 3.16 8.36
C HIS A 251 0.54 2.44 8.42
N LEU A 252 1.52 2.89 7.62
CA LEU A 252 2.85 2.30 7.56
C LEU A 252 3.68 2.58 8.81
N LEU A 253 3.60 3.79 9.38
CA LEU A 253 4.26 4.10 10.65
C LEU A 253 3.80 3.18 11.77
N THR A 254 2.48 2.97 11.87
CA THR A 254 1.88 2.09 12.88
C THR A 254 2.26 0.63 12.65
N THR A 255 2.21 0.17 11.40
CA THR A 255 2.62 -1.19 11.02
C THR A 255 4.08 -1.45 11.38
N ARG A 256 4.99 -0.57 10.95
CA ARG A 256 6.43 -0.66 11.22
C ARG A 256 6.71 -0.70 12.73
N ARG A 257 6.09 0.19 13.51
CA ARG A 257 6.24 0.21 14.98
C ARG A 257 5.86 -1.14 15.59
N LEU A 258 4.68 -1.65 15.27
CA LEU A 258 4.18 -2.92 15.80
C LEU A 258 5.03 -4.12 15.37
N LEU A 259 5.53 -4.12 14.14
CA LEU A 259 6.46 -5.14 13.65
C LEU A 259 7.80 -5.09 14.41
N HIS A 260 8.27 -3.90 14.74
CA HIS A 260 9.47 -3.71 15.57
C HIS A 260 9.28 -4.24 17.00
N GLU A 261 8.12 -4.02 17.60
CA GLU A 261 7.78 -4.50 18.95
C GLU A 261 7.80 -6.03 19.05
N ILE A 262 7.44 -6.73 17.97
CA ILE A 262 7.46 -8.20 17.91
C ILE A 262 8.77 -8.79 17.37
N GLY A 263 9.76 -7.93 17.05
CA GLY A 263 11.07 -8.36 16.54
C GLY A 263 11.07 -8.84 15.09
N LEU A 264 10.12 -8.38 14.26
CA LEU A 264 10.00 -8.74 12.84
C LEU A 264 9.86 -7.48 11.94
N PRO A 265 10.82 -6.53 11.97
CA PRO A 265 10.67 -5.22 11.33
C PRO A 265 10.52 -5.29 9.80
N ASP A 266 11.21 -6.23 9.15
CA ASP A 266 11.29 -6.33 7.68
C ASP A 266 10.30 -7.35 7.09
N LEU A 267 9.21 -7.64 7.81
CA LEU A 267 8.26 -8.66 7.37
C LEU A 267 7.43 -8.14 6.18
N PRO A 268 7.39 -8.83 5.03
CA PRO A 268 6.55 -8.44 3.90
C PRO A 268 5.08 -8.22 4.27
N ALA A 269 4.43 -7.24 3.65
CA ALA A 269 3.02 -6.90 3.91
C ALA A 269 2.08 -8.11 3.83
N ALA A 270 2.27 -8.99 2.83
CA ALA A 270 1.50 -10.23 2.69
C ALA A 270 1.65 -11.21 3.87
N ARG A 271 2.76 -11.13 4.61
CA ARG A 271 3.09 -11.99 5.76
C ARG A 271 2.77 -11.36 7.11
N VAL A 272 2.30 -10.12 7.15
CA VAL A 272 1.95 -9.44 8.40
C VAL A 272 0.80 -10.18 9.12
N PRO A 273 0.98 -10.60 10.39
CA PRO A 273 -0.05 -11.30 11.14
C PRO A 273 -1.36 -10.53 11.19
N ARG A 274 -2.50 -11.25 11.11
CA ARG A 274 -3.84 -10.63 11.15
C ARG A 274 -4.04 -9.75 12.39
N LEU A 275 -3.50 -10.16 13.54
CA LEU A 275 -3.61 -9.39 14.78
C LEU A 275 -2.96 -7.99 14.65
N ILE A 276 -1.81 -7.89 13.97
CA ILE A 276 -1.15 -6.61 13.72
C ILE A 276 -2.01 -5.75 12.79
N ARG A 277 -2.52 -6.33 11.69
CA ARG A 277 -3.41 -5.61 10.76
C ARG A 277 -4.65 -5.05 11.46
N LEU A 278 -5.29 -5.82 12.35
CA LEU A 278 -6.44 -5.35 13.12
C LEU A 278 -6.08 -4.19 14.06
N LYS A 279 -4.94 -4.28 14.75
CA LYS A 279 -4.46 -3.19 15.62
C LYS A 279 -4.16 -1.90 14.85
N VAL A 280 -3.55 -2.01 13.67
CA VAL A 280 -3.32 -0.84 12.80
C VAL A 280 -4.64 -0.21 12.40
N MET A 281 -5.62 -1.03 11.98
CA MET A 281 -6.94 -0.54 11.57
C MET A 281 -7.69 0.15 12.73
N GLN A 282 -7.57 -0.38 13.95
CA GLN A 282 -8.12 0.25 15.14
C GLN A 282 -7.45 1.59 15.43
N ALA A 283 -6.12 1.65 15.43
CA ALA A 283 -5.37 2.87 15.68
C ALA A 283 -5.75 4.01 14.71
N LEU A 284 -5.91 3.69 13.42
CA LEU A 284 -6.33 4.68 12.42
C LEU A 284 -7.75 5.21 12.66
N ASN A 285 -8.68 4.35 13.09
CA ASN A 285 -10.04 4.79 13.42
C ASN A 285 -10.05 5.68 14.67
N ASP A 286 -9.23 5.36 15.66
CA ASP A 286 -9.09 6.16 16.88
C ASP A 286 -8.52 7.56 16.56
N THR A 287 -7.53 7.65 15.66
CA THR A 287 -7.02 8.94 15.19
C THR A 287 -8.13 9.78 14.56
N ILE A 288 -8.93 9.21 13.65
CA ILE A 288 -10.03 9.92 12.99
C ILE A 288 -11.09 10.42 13.99
N ASN A 289 -11.48 9.59 14.96
CA ASN A 289 -12.48 9.97 15.96
C ASN A 289 -11.98 11.07 16.89
N ASN A 290 -10.71 11.03 17.30
CA ASN A 290 -10.11 12.06 18.16
C ASN A 290 -10.03 13.44 17.49
N PHE A 291 -9.90 13.50 16.15
CA PHE A 291 -9.97 14.76 15.43
C PHE A 291 -11.39 15.34 15.35
N GLY A 292 -12.43 14.51 15.45
CA GLY A 292 -13.82 14.95 15.35
C GLY A 292 -14.43 15.52 16.63
N GLU A 293 -13.88 15.20 17.81
CA GLU A 293 -14.43 15.65 19.10
C GLU A 293 -13.84 16.99 19.60
N GLY A 294 -12.85 17.54 18.88
CA GLY A 294 -12.09 18.74 19.27
C GLY A 294 -12.32 20.00 18.43
N SER A 295 -13.25 20.00 17.46
CA SER A 295 -13.66 21.15 16.64
C SER A 295 -15.13 21.48 16.86
#